data_AF-A0A8H9LFJ8-F1
#
_entry.id   AF-A0A8H9LFJ8-F1
#
_cell.length_a   1.000
_cell.length_b   1.000
_cell.length_c   1.000
_cell.angle_alpha   90.00
_cell.angle_beta   90.00
_cell.angle_gamma   90.00
#
_symmetry.space_group_name_H-M   'P 1'
#
loop_
_entity.id
_entity.type
_entity.pdbx_description
1 polymer ?
#
loop_
_entity_poly.entity_id
_entity_poly.type
_entity_poly.pdbx_seq_one_letter_code
_entity_poly.pdbx_strand_id
1 'polypeptide(L)'
;MTRRGTAPDALGALLDRSLAQIAEASADARTYDRQTINEVADVWDNNTVPLFHAATARTSVGRERRARAALALMAELGPERRRWMVEQAAAVGHSLELLLPPPMAKPRRSRDYRGHVTPPFMPLTAGAALELATDYDLAAAEVRTLLIERVGGRLTGSLVLVAPRRYDGGPQAGDPPELHLRLENIIDVRFDSDDRRGASLRCRAEETVIGVGAGGRLLVTSGTVDIDDPAWHLSTAGRAADQRTPPREEQPRRTPERQRPRPEGAVLVAARIMHIAMLEIRTVGYAHFADRVPVRLLAGALTGAGTDILAAGALRGGRRERAFRNLVETWIKNGGPALAPWFTDELRQIADSEPLPDATRGWIGGITAQGAALPHLGTGQDLDPPLEAELRLAEYTAAHTRYTTPRGSSAVVLLAHPPTGQDSLSRCWRLRVFDVDDVSRFRLRSDAFHGSHELRTDRESVAQESLILGRDSLDVRGSRSRR
;
A
#
# COMPACT_ATOMS: atom_id res chain seq x y z
N MET A 1 35.11 12.72 -9.33
CA MET A 1 34.98 12.90 -7.86
C MET A 1 33.51 13.09 -7.52
N THR A 2 32.82 12.03 -7.09
CA THR A 2 31.45 12.12 -6.59
C THR A 2 31.46 12.91 -5.28
N ARG A 3 30.76 14.06 -5.23
CA ARG A 3 30.53 14.78 -3.97
C ARG A 3 29.88 13.79 -3.00
N ARG A 4 30.49 13.54 -1.84
CA ARG A 4 29.81 12.87 -0.73
C ARG A 4 28.65 13.79 -0.30
N GLY A 5 27.44 13.51 -0.78
CA GLY A 5 26.25 14.24 -0.35
C GLY A 5 26.01 14.08 1.15
N THR A 6 25.48 15.11 1.80
CA THR A 6 25.20 15.06 3.24
C THR A 6 23.99 14.17 3.52
N ALA A 7 23.82 13.70 4.76
CA ALA A 7 22.65 12.88 5.10
C ALA A 7 21.32 13.63 4.91
N PRO A 8 21.21 14.94 5.23
CA PRO A 8 20.04 15.73 4.88
C PRO A 8 19.75 15.73 3.37
N ASP A 9 20.76 15.96 2.54
CA ASP A 9 20.58 16.00 1.07
C ASP A 9 20.08 14.65 0.54
N ALA A 10 20.68 13.54 1.01
CA ALA A 10 20.23 12.20 0.62
C ALA A 10 18.79 11.93 1.07
N LEU A 11 18.40 12.38 2.26
CA LEU A 11 17.03 12.23 2.77
C LEU A 11 16.03 13.07 1.96
N GLY A 12 16.35 14.32 1.62
CA GLY A 12 15.50 15.15 0.77
C GLY A 12 15.38 14.59 -0.65
N ALA A 13 16.49 14.15 -1.23
CA ALA A 13 16.52 13.58 -2.58
C ALA A 13 15.71 12.27 -2.66
N LEU A 14 15.70 11.45 -1.60
CA LEU A 14 14.81 10.29 -1.52
C LEU A 14 13.33 10.69 -1.57
N LEU A 15 12.91 11.77 -0.90
CA LEU A 15 11.52 12.23 -0.96
C LEU A 15 11.14 12.68 -2.38
N ASP A 16 12.02 13.47 -3.00
CA ASP A 16 11.80 13.95 -4.38
C ASP A 16 11.72 12.77 -5.37
N ARG A 17 12.55 11.74 -5.17
CA ARG A 17 12.49 10.52 -5.97
C ARG A 17 11.24 9.69 -5.72
N SER A 18 10.80 9.57 -4.47
CA SER A 18 9.55 8.90 -4.13
C SER A 18 8.36 9.54 -4.82
N LEU A 19 8.25 10.87 -4.78
CA LEU A 19 7.19 11.62 -5.43
C LEU A 19 7.21 11.45 -6.96
N ALA A 20 8.39 11.50 -7.57
CA ALA A 20 8.54 11.23 -9.00
C ALA A 20 8.12 9.81 -9.37
N GLN A 21 8.53 8.81 -8.58
CA GLN A 21 8.18 7.40 -8.80
C GLN A 21 6.67 7.17 -8.64
N ILE A 22 6.03 7.80 -7.64
CA ILE A 22 4.57 7.76 -7.45
C ILE A 22 3.85 8.40 -8.65
N ALA A 23 4.34 9.55 -9.14
CA ALA A 23 3.76 10.23 -10.30
C ALA A 23 3.89 9.39 -11.59
N GLU A 24 5.03 8.71 -11.78
CA GLU A 24 5.26 7.80 -12.90
C GLU A 24 4.35 6.56 -12.82
N ALA A 25 4.28 5.93 -11.65
CA ALA A 25 3.44 4.76 -11.40
C ALA A 25 1.93 5.06 -11.52
N SER A 26 1.52 6.32 -11.45
CA SER A 26 0.13 6.77 -11.60
C SER A 26 -0.14 7.51 -12.92
N ALA A 27 0.80 7.52 -13.86
CA ALA A 27 0.73 8.36 -15.05
C ALA A 27 -0.40 7.96 -16.03
N ASP A 28 -0.62 6.66 -16.23
CA ASP A 28 -1.63 6.09 -17.12
C ASP A 28 -2.28 4.87 -16.46
N ALA A 29 -3.61 4.74 -16.57
CA ALA A 29 -4.36 3.66 -15.96
C ALA A 29 -3.94 2.26 -16.43
N ARG A 30 -3.42 2.12 -17.67
CA ARG A 30 -2.93 0.83 -18.22
C ARG A 30 -1.58 0.40 -17.65
N THR A 31 -0.85 1.31 -17.02
CA THR A 31 0.42 1.00 -16.35
C THR A 31 0.37 1.33 -14.88
N TYR A 32 -0.84 1.55 -14.33
CA TYR A 32 -1.02 1.94 -12.95
C TYR A 32 -0.47 0.86 -12.02
N ASP A 33 0.53 1.22 -11.23
CA ASP A 33 1.22 0.31 -10.31
C ASP A 33 0.92 0.72 -8.86
N ARG A 34 -0.21 0.19 -8.40
CA ARG A 34 -0.77 0.44 -7.07
C ARG A 34 0.16 -0.02 -5.96
N GLN A 35 0.85 -1.15 -6.16
CA GLN A 35 1.79 -1.70 -5.20
C GLN A 35 3.00 -0.79 -5.05
N THR A 36 3.61 -0.35 -6.16
CA THR A 36 4.72 0.63 -6.11
C THR A 36 4.28 1.93 -5.42
N ILE A 37 3.10 2.45 -5.75
CA ILE A 37 2.57 3.66 -5.10
C ILE A 37 2.44 3.46 -3.58
N ASN A 38 1.82 2.36 -3.15
CA ASN A 38 1.63 2.05 -1.74
C ASN A 38 2.97 1.89 -1.01
N GLU A 39 3.88 1.07 -1.53
CA GLU A 39 5.18 0.77 -0.91
C GLU A 39 6.05 2.02 -0.78
N VAL A 40 6.08 2.87 -1.81
CA VAL A 40 6.86 4.11 -1.80
C VAL A 40 6.25 5.14 -0.85
N ALA A 41 4.92 5.27 -0.80
CA ALA A 41 4.25 6.18 0.13
C ALA A 41 4.36 5.70 1.60
N ASP A 42 4.31 4.38 1.83
CA ASP A 42 4.54 3.74 3.14
C ASP A 42 5.95 4.00 3.70
N VAL A 43 6.93 4.29 2.85
CA VAL A 43 8.23 4.77 3.34
C VAL A 43 8.09 6.11 4.07
N TRP A 44 7.15 6.97 3.68
CA TRP A 44 7.06 8.35 4.16
C TRP A 44 6.01 8.60 5.23
N ASP A 45 5.04 7.70 5.42
CA ASP A 45 3.97 7.85 6.41
C ASP A 45 4.52 8.17 7.81
N ASN A 46 5.49 7.40 8.29
CA ASN A 46 6.12 7.53 9.60
C ASN A 46 7.43 8.32 9.55
N ASN A 47 7.93 8.65 8.34
CA ASN A 47 9.23 9.29 8.15
C ASN A 47 9.15 10.76 7.72
N THR A 48 7.95 11.27 7.44
CA THR A 48 7.72 12.69 7.18
C THR A 48 8.16 13.54 8.38
N VAL A 49 7.69 13.25 9.59
CA VAL A 49 8.06 14.03 10.79
C VAL A 49 9.58 13.99 11.08
N PRO A 50 10.26 12.83 11.02
CA PRO A 50 11.73 12.77 11.06
C PRO A 50 12.45 13.66 10.05
N LEU A 51 11.98 13.76 8.80
CA LEU A 51 12.53 14.68 7.79
C LEU A 51 12.43 16.14 8.25
N PHE A 52 11.26 16.60 8.69
CA PHE A 52 11.11 17.98 9.18
C PHE A 52 11.95 18.26 10.43
N HIS A 53 12.10 17.28 11.32
CA HIS A 53 13.03 17.40 12.46
C HIS A 53 14.49 17.50 12.04
N ALA A 54 14.89 16.78 11.00
CA ALA A 54 16.23 16.88 10.43
C ALA A 54 16.43 18.26 9.77
N ALA A 55 15.51 18.70 8.92
CA ALA A 55 15.58 19.98 8.21
C ALA A 55 15.66 21.18 9.17
N THR A 56 14.88 21.16 10.26
CA THR A 56 14.75 22.32 11.17
C THR A 56 15.73 22.34 12.34
N ALA A 57 16.66 21.38 12.42
CA ALA A 57 17.64 21.35 13.50
C ALA A 57 18.48 22.64 13.53
N ARG A 58 18.78 23.12 14.75
CA ARG A 58 19.42 24.44 14.97
C ARG A 58 20.84 24.54 14.40
N THR A 59 21.54 23.40 14.33
CA THR A 59 22.95 23.31 13.93
C THR A 59 23.12 22.32 12.77
N SER A 60 24.12 22.51 11.93
CA SER A 60 24.47 21.59 10.84
C SER A 60 24.73 20.17 11.35
N VAL A 61 25.48 20.04 12.45
CA VAL A 61 25.71 18.75 13.13
C VAL A 61 24.41 18.11 13.59
N GLY A 62 23.47 18.91 14.11
CA GLY A 62 22.14 18.44 14.51
C GLY A 62 21.32 17.95 13.32
N ARG A 63 21.40 18.64 12.17
CA ARG A 63 20.73 18.23 10.92
C ARG A 63 21.28 16.90 10.42
N GLU A 64 22.61 16.79 10.32
CA GLU A 64 23.31 15.57 9.89
C GLU A 64 22.94 14.38 10.78
N ARG A 65 23.04 14.53 12.12
CA ARG A 65 22.73 13.46 13.06
C ARG A 65 21.27 13.00 12.95
N ARG A 66 20.33 13.94 12.83
CA ARG A 66 18.89 13.62 12.73
C ARG A 66 18.54 12.99 11.40
N ALA A 67 19.13 13.45 10.30
CA ALA A 67 18.94 12.84 8.99
C ALA A 67 19.48 11.40 8.97
N ARG A 68 20.68 11.15 9.52
CA ARG A 68 21.20 9.78 9.67
C ARG A 68 20.29 8.88 10.51
N ALA A 69 19.75 9.41 11.61
CA ALA A 69 18.81 8.66 12.44
C ALA A 69 17.51 8.33 11.68
N ALA A 70 16.98 9.27 10.89
CA ALA A 70 15.81 9.03 10.05
C ALA A 70 16.10 7.97 8.97
N LEU A 71 17.22 8.09 8.25
CA LEU A 71 17.64 7.12 7.24
C LEU A 71 17.87 5.72 7.84
N ALA A 72 18.46 5.63 9.03
CA ALA A 72 18.63 4.37 9.74
C ALA A 72 17.27 3.75 10.10
N LEU A 73 16.34 4.54 10.67
CA LEU A 73 15.00 4.09 11.01
C LEU A 73 14.25 3.56 9.77
N MET A 74 14.33 4.28 8.66
CA MET A 74 13.74 3.86 7.38
C MET A 74 14.34 2.53 6.91
N ALA A 75 15.67 2.38 6.96
CA ALA A 75 16.35 1.17 6.51
C ALA A 75 16.14 -0.06 7.43
N GLU A 76 15.82 0.13 8.71
CA GLU A 76 15.54 -0.96 9.66
C GLU A 76 14.22 -1.71 9.39
N LEU A 77 13.32 -1.11 8.61
CA LEU A 77 11.99 -1.68 8.36
C LEU A 77 12.03 -2.91 7.44
N GLY A 78 13.08 -3.10 6.65
CA GLY A 78 13.28 -4.35 5.90
C GLY A 78 14.42 -4.30 4.89
N PRO A 79 14.99 -5.45 4.49
CA PRO A 79 16.06 -5.51 3.50
C PRO A 79 15.62 -4.99 2.12
N GLU A 80 14.37 -5.24 1.72
CA GLU A 80 13.81 -4.74 0.46
C GLU A 80 13.75 -3.21 0.44
N ARG A 81 13.26 -2.61 1.54
CA ARG A 81 13.21 -1.14 1.69
C ARG A 81 14.61 -0.54 1.69
N ARG A 82 15.56 -1.14 2.42
CA ARG A 82 16.96 -0.69 2.41
C ARG A 82 17.55 -0.71 1.00
N ARG A 83 17.34 -1.81 0.26
CA ARG A 83 17.81 -1.94 -1.13
C ARG A 83 17.21 -0.85 -2.02
N TRP A 84 15.89 -0.67 -1.97
CA TRP A 84 15.22 0.40 -2.71
C TRP A 84 15.79 1.78 -2.35
N MET A 85 15.98 2.10 -1.06
CA MET A 85 16.56 3.38 -0.64
C MET A 85 17.97 3.60 -1.22
N VAL A 86 18.82 2.57 -1.21
CA VAL A 86 20.19 2.64 -1.76
C VAL A 86 20.15 2.87 -3.28
N GLU A 87 19.31 2.15 -4.00
CA GLU A 87 19.13 2.29 -5.45
C GLU A 87 18.61 3.69 -5.82
N GLN A 88 17.56 4.17 -5.15
CA GLN A 88 16.99 5.49 -5.41
C GLN A 88 17.95 6.63 -5.08
N ALA A 89 18.69 6.53 -3.96
CA ALA A 89 19.71 7.52 -3.61
C ALA A 89 20.88 7.51 -4.60
N ALA A 90 21.33 6.33 -5.04
CA ALA A 90 22.41 6.22 -6.02
C ALA A 90 22.02 6.85 -7.36
N ALA A 91 20.76 6.72 -7.79
CA ALA A 91 20.23 7.30 -9.02
C ALA A 91 20.24 8.84 -9.05
N VAL A 92 20.50 9.50 -7.91
CA VAL A 92 20.69 10.97 -7.79
C VAL A 92 22.06 11.34 -7.22
N GLY A 93 23.01 10.39 -7.23
CA GLY A 93 24.40 10.63 -6.86
C GLY A 93 24.72 10.55 -5.36
N HIS A 94 23.82 9.99 -4.54
CA HIS A 94 24.04 9.80 -3.11
C HIS A 94 24.41 8.34 -2.78
N SER A 95 25.59 8.14 -2.19
CA SER A 95 26.02 6.82 -1.70
C SER A 95 25.47 6.56 -0.30
N LEU A 96 24.23 6.08 -0.24
CA LEU A 96 23.50 5.91 1.02
C LEU A 96 24.07 4.79 1.90
N GLU A 97 24.70 3.76 1.32
CA GLU A 97 25.34 2.69 2.08
C GLU A 97 26.40 3.18 3.07
N LEU A 98 27.12 4.26 2.73
CA LEU A 98 28.11 4.88 3.60
C LEU A 98 27.50 5.67 4.77
N LEU A 99 26.21 5.98 4.70
CA LEU A 99 25.48 6.75 5.71
C LEU A 99 24.65 5.86 6.64
N LEU A 100 24.26 4.67 6.17
CA LEU A 100 23.45 3.73 6.92
C LEU A 100 24.32 2.85 7.83
N PRO A 101 23.80 2.47 9.01
CA PRO A 101 24.43 1.41 9.80
C PRO A 101 24.47 0.11 8.99
N PRO A 102 25.35 -0.85 9.32
CA PRO A 102 25.33 -2.18 8.73
C PRO A 102 23.93 -2.81 8.81
N PRO A 103 23.50 -3.58 7.81
CA PRO A 103 22.22 -4.27 7.87
C PRO A 103 22.24 -5.20 9.10
N MET A 104 21.32 -4.97 10.04
CA MET A 104 21.12 -5.91 11.13
C MET A 104 20.51 -7.18 10.53
N ALA A 105 21.18 -8.33 10.70
CA ALA A 105 20.58 -9.61 10.40
C ALA A 105 19.36 -9.77 11.32
N LYS A 106 18.14 -9.58 10.80
CA LYS A 106 16.94 -9.94 11.55
C LYS A 106 17.03 -11.45 11.82
N PRO A 107 16.91 -11.91 13.07
CA PRO A 107 16.85 -13.34 13.32
C PRO A 107 15.67 -13.90 12.51
N ARG A 108 15.90 -14.99 11.78
CA ARG A 108 14.89 -15.61 10.89
C ARG A 108 13.59 -15.95 11.63
N ARG A 109 13.66 -16.11 12.95
CA ARG A 109 12.56 -16.42 13.86
C ARG A 109 12.70 -15.52 15.09
N SER A 110 11.62 -14.86 15.49
CA SER A 110 11.58 -13.98 16.66
C SER A 110 10.61 -14.50 17.71
N ARG A 111 10.75 -14.05 18.95
CA ARG A 111 9.77 -14.28 20.01
C ARG A 111 8.92 -13.04 20.22
N ASP A 112 7.62 -13.21 20.39
CA ASP A 112 6.68 -12.13 20.74
C ASP A 112 6.91 -11.63 22.18
N TYR A 113 6.05 -10.73 22.66
CA TYR A 113 6.18 -10.17 24.02
C TYR A 113 5.86 -11.19 25.13
N ARG A 114 5.17 -12.29 24.79
CA ARG A 114 4.88 -13.41 25.70
C ARG A 114 6.00 -14.47 25.67
N GLY A 115 6.99 -14.30 24.79
CA GLY A 115 8.09 -15.25 24.61
C GLY A 115 7.79 -16.35 23.60
N HIS A 116 6.62 -16.35 22.95
CA HIS A 116 6.26 -17.36 21.95
C HIS A 116 6.96 -17.08 20.63
N VAL A 117 7.50 -18.11 20.00
CA VAL A 117 8.06 -18.00 18.65
C VAL A 117 6.98 -17.64 17.63
N THR A 118 7.27 -16.65 16.78
CA THR A 118 6.37 -16.20 15.71
C THR A 118 6.67 -16.94 14.41
N PRO A 119 5.66 -17.23 13.59
CA PRO A 119 5.89 -17.81 12.27
C PRO A 119 6.78 -16.89 11.43
N PRO A 120 7.73 -17.43 10.65
CA PRO A 120 8.53 -16.64 9.74
C PRO A 120 7.74 -16.36 8.45
N PHE A 121 8.05 -15.25 7.81
CA PHE A 121 7.75 -15.06 6.39
C PHE A 121 8.61 -16.02 5.58
N MET A 122 8.01 -16.94 4.81
CA MET A 122 8.76 -18.00 4.14
C MET A 122 8.52 -18.06 2.62
N PRO A 123 9.55 -18.31 1.80
CA PRO A 123 9.38 -18.58 0.39
C PRO A 123 8.53 -19.84 0.15
N LEU A 124 7.64 -19.78 -0.83
CA LEU A 124 6.78 -20.89 -1.22
C LEU A 124 7.59 -21.94 -1.98
N THR A 125 8.10 -22.92 -1.24
CA THR A 125 8.94 -24.02 -1.73
C THR A 125 8.29 -25.37 -1.43
N ALA A 126 8.83 -26.46 -1.98
CA ALA A 126 8.34 -27.81 -1.67
C ALA A 126 8.42 -28.12 -0.16
N GLY A 127 9.47 -27.67 0.52
CA GLY A 127 9.63 -27.81 1.96
C GLY A 127 8.58 -27.02 2.74
N ALA A 128 8.35 -25.76 2.36
CA ALA A 128 7.30 -24.92 2.94
C ALA A 128 5.90 -25.51 2.74
N ALA A 129 5.60 -26.04 1.55
CA ALA A 129 4.32 -26.70 1.27
C ALA A 129 4.11 -27.95 2.14
N LEU A 130 5.15 -28.75 2.36
CA LEU A 130 5.10 -29.91 3.23
C LEU A 130 4.92 -29.51 4.71
N GLU A 131 5.63 -28.48 5.16
CA GLU A 131 5.49 -27.92 6.52
C GLU A 131 4.04 -27.45 6.76
N LEU A 132 3.47 -26.68 5.83
CA LEU A 132 2.07 -26.25 5.89
C LEU A 132 1.09 -27.42 5.91
N ALA A 133 1.27 -28.43 5.04
CA ALA A 133 0.38 -29.59 5.00
C ALA A 133 0.51 -30.50 6.24
N THR A 134 1.61 -30.39 6.98
CA THR A 134 1.79 -31.10 8.25
C THR A 134 0.94 -30.45 9.36
N ASP A 135 0.98 -29.12 9.44
CA ASP A 135 0.36 -28.38 10.54
C ASP A 135 -1.08 -27.91 10.24
N TYR A 136 -1.48 -27.85 8.96
CA TYR A 136 -2.80 -27.39 8.52
C TYR A 136 -3.45 -28.35 7.52
N ASP A 137 -4.77 -28.47 7.61
CA ASP A 137 -5.56 -29.28 6.68
C ASP A 137 -5.94 -28.49 5.43
N LEU A 138 -5.00 -28.40 4.48
CA LEU A 138 -5.19 -27.67 3.22
C LEU A 138 -6.37 -28.21 2.40
N ALA A 139 -6.68 -29.50 2.48
CA ALA A 139 -7.81 -30.09 1.77
C ALA A 139 -9.18 -29.60 2.29
N ALA A 140 -9.23 -29.15 3.54
CA ALA A 140 -10.40 -28.54 4.16
C ALA A 140 -10.33 -27.00 4.18
N ALA A 141 -9.26 -26.41 3.63
CA ALA A 141 -9.10 -24.97 3.62
C ALA A 141 -10.14 -24.29 2.72
N GLU A 142 -10.47 -23.04 3.03
CA GLU A 142 -11.40 -22.24 2.24
C GLU A 142 -10.73 -20.94 1.80
N VAL A 143 -10.93 -20.54 0.54
CA VAL A 143 -10.49 -19.22 0.07
C VAL A 143 -11.30 -18.15 0.77
N ARG A 144 -10.59 -17.31 1.52
CA ARG A 144 -11.13 -16.08 2.12
C ARG A 144 -11.05 -14.93 1.14
N THR A 145 -9.88 -14.70 0.58
CA THR A 145 -9.64 -13.60 -0.35
C THR A 145 -8.75 -14.07 -1.49
N LEU A 146 -9.10 -13.68 -2.72
CA LEU A 146 -8.25 -13.78 -3.91
C LEU A 146 -8.14 -12.40 -4.52
N LEU A 147 -6.91 -11.92 -4.73
CA LEU A 147 -6.62 -10.68 -5.45
C LEU A 147 -5.63 -10.99 -6.56
N ILE A 148 -5.97 -10.66 -7.80
CA ILE A 148 -5.07 -10.71 -8.94
C ILE A 148 -4.98 -9.32 -9.54
N GLU A 149 -3.75 -8.88 -9.81
CA GLU A 149 -3.46 -7.54 -10.32
C GLU A 149 -2.45 -7.60 -11.46
N ARG A 150 -2.65 -6.74 -12.47
CA ARG A 150 -1.70 -6.51 -13.54
C ARG A 150 -0.79 -5.34 -13.17
N VAL A 151 0.48 -5.64 -12.98
CA VAL A 151 1.55 -4.66 -12.73
C VAL A 151 2.48 -4.63 -13.93
N GLY A 152 2.45 -3.54 -14.70
CA GLY A 152 3.12 -3.48 -16.00
C GLY A 152 2.70 -4.64 -16.91
N GLY A 153 3.66 -5.44 -17.38
CA GLY A 153 3.42 -6.61 -18.23
C GLY A 153 3.10 -7.91 -17.50
N ARG A 154 3.24 -7.96 -16.17
CA ARG A 154 3.10 -9.19 -15.37
C ARG A 154 1.83 -9.19 -14.51
N LEU A 155 1.40 -10.37 -14.09
CA LEU A 155 0.37 -10.53 -13.07
C LEU A 155 1.01 -10.83 -11.73
N THR A 156 0.51 -10.22 -10.67
CA THR A 156 0.84 -10.50 -9.27
C THR A 156 -0.47 -10.76 -8.51
N GLY A 157 -0.38 -11.26 -7.29
CA GLY A 157 -1.59 -11.49 -6.52
C GLY A 157 -1.39 -11.85 -5.07
N SER A 158 -2.51 -11.96 -4.37
CA SER A 158 -2.60 -12.40 -2.99
C SER A 158 -3.71 -13.44 -2.88
N LEU A 159 -3.45 -14.50 -2.12
CA LEU A 159 -4.43 -15.54 -1.79
C LEU A 159 -4.43 -15.75 -0.28
N VAL A 160 -5.58 -15.59 0.35
CA VAL A 160 -5.77 -15.86 1.78
C VAL A 160 -6.60 -17.12 1.93
N LEU A 161 -5.99 -18.14 2.55
CA LEU A 161 -6.64 -19.42 2.86
C LEU A 161 -6.92 -19.50 4.36
N VAL A 162 -8.15 -19.89 4.71
CA VAL A 162 -8.50 -20.24 6.08
C VAL A 162 -8.39 -21.75 6.19
N ALA A 163 -7.42 -22.25 6.96
CA ALA A 163 -7.09 -23.68 6.98
C ALA A 163 -7.26 -24.27 8.39
N PRO A 164 -8.02 -25.37 8.59
CA PRO A 164 -8.10 -25.99 9.92
C PRO A 164 -6.73 -26.44 10.44
N ARG A 165 -6.47 -26.30 11.75
CA ARG A 165 -5.25 -26.80 12.40
C ARG A 165 -5.29 -28.32 12.48
N ARG A 166 -4.15 -28.99 12.30
CA ARG A 166 -3.95 -30.42 12.56
C ARG A 166 -3.40 -30.71 13.96
N TYR A 167 -3.21 -29.67 14.75
CA TYR A 167 -2.72 -29.70 16.12
C TYR A 167 -3.70 -28.98 17.05
N ASP A 168 -3.62 -29.29 18.34
CA ASP A 168 -4.38 -28.57 19.37
C ASP A 168 -3.77 -27.17 19.59
N GLY A 169 -4.50 -26.13 19.18
CA GLY A 169 -4.10 -24.74 19.38
C GLY A 169 -4.38 -24.22 20.80
N GLY A 170 -5.04 -25.01 21.64
CA GLY A 170 -5.41 -24.65 22.99
C GLY A 170 -6.49 -23.56 23.06
N PRO A 171 -6.85 -23.13 24.28
CA PRO A 171 -7.95 -22.19 24.52
C PRO A 171 -7.70 -20.77 24.00
N GLN A 172 -6.46 -20.44 23.64
CA GLN A 172 -6.08 -19.11 23.14
C GLN A 172 -6.05 -19.02 21.60
N ALA A 173 -6.33 -20.11 20.88
CA ALA A 173 -6.24 -20.16 19.42
C ALA A 173 -7.22 -19.21 18.71
N GLY A 174 -8.37 -18.92 19.33
CA GLY A 174 -9.37 -18.00 18.79
C GLY A 174 -9.88 -18.43 17.42
N ASP A 175 -9.82 -17.50 16.46
CA ASP A 175 -10.26 -17.72 15.08
C ASP A 175 -9.44 -18.82 14.37
N PRO A 176 -9.99 -19.45 13.32
CA PRO A 176 -9.23 -20.30 12.42
C PRO A 176 -8.03 -19.55 11.82
N PRO A 177 -6.89 -20.22 11.61
CA PRO A 177 -5.68 -19.57 11.14
C PRO A 177 -5.79 -19.19 9.66
N GLU A 178 -5.12 -18.11 9.29
CA GLU A 178 -5.03 -17.63 7.91
C GLU A 178 -3.62 -17.84 7.35
N LEU A 179 -3.56 -18.41 6.15
CA LEU A 179 -2.35 -18.52 5.36
C LEU A 179 -2.42 -17.44 4.28
N HIS A 180 -1.55 -16.44 4.38
CA HIS A 180 -1.46 -15.32 3.44
C HIS A 180 -0.36 -15.61 2.42
N LEU A 181 -0.75 -15.99 1.20
CA LEU A 181 0.16 -16.24 0.10
C LEU A 181 0.27 -14.98 -0.76
N ARG A 182 1.48 -14.44 -0.90
CA ARG A 182 1.81 -13.41 -1.90
C ARG A 182 2.43 -14.09 -3.12
N LEU A 183 1.94 -13.73 -4.30
CA LEU A 183 2.18 -14.44 -5.55
C LEU A 183 2.84 -13.49 -6.56
N GLU A 184 3.95 -13.94 -7.15
CA GLU A 184 4.74 -13.16 -8.08
C GLU A 184 4.78 -13.86 -9.44
N ASN A 185 4.63 -13.07 -10.51
CA ASN A 185 4.56 -13.52 -11.90
C ASN A 185 3.58 -14.70 -12.09
N ILE A 186 2.30 -14.40 -11.90
CA ILE A 186 1.22 -15.34 -12.18
C ILE A 186 1.14 -15.55 -13.70
N ILE A 187 1.25 -16.81 -14.13
CA ILE A 187 1.23 -17.23 -15.53
C ILE A 187 -0.19 -17.61 -15.94
N ASP A 188 -0.91 -18.32 -15.06
CA ASP A 188 -2.26 -18.84 -15.32
C ASP A 188 -3.12 -18.67 -14.07
N VAL A 189 -4.33 -18.12 -14.23
CA VAL A 189 -5.37 -18.05 -13.20
C VAL A 189 -6.67 -18.62 -13.75
N ARG A 190 -7.27 -19.50 -12.95
CA ARG A 190 -8.64 -19.95 -13.07
C ARG A 190 -9.24 -20.04 -11.68
N PHE A 191 -10.32 -19.31 -11.44
CA PHE A 191 -11.02 -19.32 -10.16
C PHE A 191 -12.54 -19.21 -10.36
N ASP A 192 -13.29 -19.93 -9.53
CA ASP A 192 -14.74 -19.85 -9.42
C ASP A 192 -15.10 -19.84 -7.92
N SER A 193 -15.89 -18.87 -7.48
CA SER A 193 -16.33 -18.76 -6.08
C SER A 193 -17.12 -19.98 -5.61
N ASP A 194 -17.80 -20.69 -6.52
CA ASP A 194 -18.54 -21.92 -6.21
C ASP A 194 -17.58 -23.07 -5.83
N ASP A 195 -16.31 -22.96 -6.20
CA ASP A 195 -15.26 -23.98 -6.03
C ASP A 195 -14.18 -23.53 -5.04
N ARG A 196 -14.52 -22.65 -4.09
CA ARG A 196 -13.59 -22.01 -3.15
C ARG A 196 -13.06 -22.91 -2.02
N ARG A 197 -13.46 -24.18 -1.96
CA ARG A 197 -13.14 -25.11 -0.86
C ARG A 197 -12.14 -26.16 -1.29
N GLY A 198 -11.15 -26.42 -0.43
CA GLY A 198 -10.02 -27.27 -0.68
C GLY A 198 -8.89 -26.53 -1.37
N ALA A 199 -7.67 -26.71 -0.88
CA ALA A 199 -6.47 -26.17 -1.47
C ALA A 199 -5.38 -27.25 -1.56
N SER A 200 -4.53 -27.13 -2.58
CA SER A 200 -3.32 -27.94 -2.68
C SER A 200 -2.15 -27.09 -3.15
N LEU A 201 -0.96 -27.37 -2.62
CA LEU A 201 0.27 -26.66 -2.97
C LEU A 201 1.24 -27.67 -3.60
N ARG A 202 1.61 -27.42 -4.86
CA ARG A 202 2.62 -28.20 -5.59
C ARG A 202 3.72 -27.27 -6.04
N CYS A 203 4.82 -27.24 -5.30
CA CYS A 203 5.96 -26.38 -5.59
C CYS A 203 7.07 -27.19 -6.29
N ARG A 204 7.51 -26.73 -7.45
CA ARG A 204 8.69 -27.23 -8.18
C ARG A 204 9.78 -26.15 -8.19
N ALA A 205 10.94 -26.45 -8.77
CA ALA A 205 12.07 -25.51 -8.80
C ALA A 205 11.76 -24.21 -9.57
N GLU A 206 10.97 -24.31 -10.65
CA GLU A 206 10.70 -23.19 -11.57
C GLU A 206 9.25 -22.67 -11.50
N GLU A 207 8.34 -23.46 -10.96
CA GLU A 207 6.91 -23.16 -10.97
C GLU A 207 6.23 -23.68 -9.70
N THR A 208 5.25 -22.92 -9.22
CA THR A 208 4.34 -23.36 -8.16
C THR A 208 2.91 -23.38 -8.67
N VAL A 209 2.24 -24.51 -8.45
CA VAL A 209 0.83 -24.68 -8.74
C VAL A 209 0.05 -24.70 -7.43
N ILE A 210 -0.88 -23.77 -7.30
CA ILE A 210 -1.85 -23.73 -6.22
C ILE A 210 -3.19 -24.19 -6.80
N GLY A 211 -3.65 -25.36 -6.41
CA GLY A 211 -4.99 -25.83 -6.74
C GLY A 211 -6.00 -25.31 -5.73
N VAL A 212 -7.18 -24.88 -6.20
CA VAL A 212 -8.31 -24.46 -5.38
C VAL A 212 -9.54 -25.24 -5.83
N GLY A 213 -10.17 -25.98 -4.93
CA GLY A 213 -11.29 -26.84 -5.25
C GLY A 213 -11.01 -27.88 -6.33
N ALA A 214 -12.04 -28.22 -7.10
CA ALA A 214 -12.02 -29.22 -8.15
C ALA A 214 -11.42 -28.72 -9.48
N GLY A 215 -11.49 -27.41 -9.75
CA GLY A 215 -11.15 -26.82 -11.04
C GLY A 215 -10.44 -25.48 -10.98
N GLY A 216 -10.25 -24.89 -9.80
CA GLY A 216 -9.45 -23.68 -9.60
C GLY A 216 -7.94 -23.95 -9.63
N ARG A 217 -7.18 -23.01 -10.19
CA ARG A 217 -5.73 -23.10 -10.34
C ARG A 217 -5.08 -21.72 -10.41
N LEU A 218 -3.96 -21.57 -9.72
CA LEU A 218 -2.99 -20.49 -9.91
C LEU A 218 -1.63 -21.10 -10.25
N LEU A 219 -1.05 -20.73 -11.38
CA LEU A 219 0.31 -21.07 -11.77
C LEU A 219 1.18 -19.83 -11.61
N VAL A 220 2.24 -19.93 -10.81
CA VAL A 220 3.10 -18.79 -10.47
C VAL A 220 4.57 -19.19 -10.55
N THR A 221 5.48 -18.25 -10.84
CA THR A 221 6.93 -18.56 -10.80
C THR A 221 7.46 -18.63 -9.37
N SER A 222 6.91 -17.79 -8.50
CA SER A 222 7.37 -17.67 -7.11
C SER A 222 6.27 -17.10 -6.23
N GLY A 223 6.40 -17.33 -4.93
CA GLY A 223 5.55 -16.71 -3.94
C GLY A 223 6.15 -16.83 -2.56
N THR A 224 5.48 -16.23 -1.60
CA THR A 224 5.81 -16.30 -0.18
C THR A 224 4.55 -16.54 0.62
N VAL A 225 4.67 -17.17 1.77
CA VAL A 225 3.57 -17.36 2.70
C VAL A 225 3.90 -16.76 4.05
N ASP A 226 2.93 -16.06 4.59
CA ASP A 226 2.86 -15.56 5.95
C ASP A 226 1.71 -16.27 6.69
N ILE A 227 1.90 -16.57 7.96
CA ILE A 227 0.94 -17.36 8.74
C ILE A 227 0.40 -16.47 9.86
N ASP A 228 -0.89 -16.16 9.81
CA ASP A 228 -1.60 -15.54 10.93
C ASP A 228 -2.24 -16.65 11.77
N ASP A 229 -1.46 -17.14 12.73
CA ASP A 229 -1.92 -18.12 13.71
C ASP A 229 -1.29 -17.83 15.09
N PRO A 230 -2.05 -17.27 16.05
CA PRO A 230 -1.55 -17.02 17.41
C PRO A 230 -1.06 -18.29 18.12
N ALA A 231 -1.59 -19.46 17.74
CA ALA A 231 -1.23 -20.75 18.28
C ALA A 231 -0.11 -21.46 17.49
N TRP A 232 0.51 -20.81 16.49
CA TRP A 232 1.55 -21.42 15.64
C TRP A 232 2.71 -22.00 16.45
N HIS A 233 3.07 -21.41 17.58
CA HIS A 233 4.12 -21.92 18.47
C HIS A 233 3.84 -23.36 18.99
N LEU A 234 2.58 -23.80 18.99
CA LEU A 234 2.14 -25.16 19.34
C LEU A 234 2.11 -26.12 18.14
N SER A 235 2.40 -25.65 16.94
CA SER A 235 2.51 -26.48 15.75
C SER A 235 3.81 -27.31 15.77
N THR A 236 3.94 -28.26 14.85
CA THR A 236 5.19 -29.04 14.69
C THR A 236 6.33 -28.13 14.27
N ALA A 237 6.09 -27.25 13.29
CA ALA A 237 7.05 -26.25 12.85
C ALA A 237 7.43 -25.26 13.96
N GLY A 238 6.42 -24.83 14.74
CA GLY A 238 6.57 -23.92 15.88
C GLY A 238 7.42 -24.50 16.99
N ARG A 239 7.18 -25.73 17.41
CA ARG A 239 8.02 -26.41 18.41
C ARG A 239 9.47 -26.59 17.92
N ALA A 240 9.67 -26.94 16.66
CA ALA A 240 11.01 -27.02 16.08
C ALA A 240 11.69 -25.64 15.99
N ALA A 241 10.92 -24.57 15.79
CA ALA A 241 11.36 -23.18 15.87
C ALA A 241 11.85 -22.81 17.26
N ASP A 242 11.03 -23.16 18.26
CA ASP A 242 11.23 -22.81 19.65
C ASP A 242 12.57 -23.33 20.17
N GLN A 243 12.89 -24.59 19.86
CA GLN A 243 14.15 -25.24 20.23
C GLN A 243 15.42 -24.54 19.69
N ARG A 244 15.30 -23.76 18.60
CA ARG A 244 16.44 -23.12 17.92
C ARG A 244 16.46 -21.60 18.08
N THR A 245 15.43 -21.01 18.68
CA THR A 245 15.28 -19.56 18.81
C THR A 245 15.66 -19.13 20.22
N PRO A 246 16.74 -18.33 20.39
CA PRO A 246 17.20 -17.92 21.72
C PRO A 246 16.14 -17.10 22.48
N PRO A 247 16.22 -17.03 23.82
CA PRO A 247 15.32 -16.23 24.64
C PRO A 247 15.38 -14.73 24.31
N ARG A 248 14.27 -14.03 24.56
CA ARG A 248 14.11 -12.59 24.24
C ARG A 248 15.07 -11.70 25.04
N GLU A 249 15.53 -12.13 26.21
CA GLU A 249 16.33 -11.33 27.16
C GLU A 249 17.72 -10.94 26.63
N GLU A 250 18.18 -11.56 25.54
CA GLU A 250 19.43 -11.21 24.85
C GLU A 250 19.25 -10.10 23.80
N GLN A 251 18.01 -9.65 23.53
CA GLN A 251 17.78 -8.54 22.61
C GLN A 251 17.93 -7.19 23.32
N PRO A 252 18.80 -6.30 22.83
CA PRO A 252 18.95 -4.97 23.42
C PRO A 252 17.59 -4.28 23.45
N ARG A 253 17.14 -3.89 24.65
CA ARG A 253 15.95 -3.04 24.80
C ARG A 253 16.17 -1.79 23.95
N ARG A 254 15.31 -1.56 22.95
CA ARG A 254 15.27 -0.28 22.23
C ARG A 254 15.15 0.80 23.30
N THR A 255 16.18 1.64 23.40
CA THR A 255 16.18 2.75 24.35
C THR A 255 14.96 3.60 24.04
N PRO A 256 14.09 3.92 25.02
CA PRO A 256 12.92 4.74 24.76
C PRO A 256 13.37 6.02 24.08
N GLU A 257 12.81 6.25 22.89
CA GLU A 257 13.16 7.41 22.10
C GLU A 257 12.80 8.66 22.92
N ARG A 258 13.81 9.49 23.25
CA ARG A 258 13.54 10.75 23.95
C ARG A 258 12.50 11.52 23.14
N GLN A 259 11.33 11.78 23.72
CA GLN A 259 10.27 12.54 23.06
C GLN A 259 10.86 13.84 22.52
N ARG A 260 10.83 13.97 21.19
CA ARG A 260 11.44 15.09 20.48
C ARG A 260 10.43 16.25 20.48
N PRO A 261 10.88 17.51 20.62
CA PRO A 261 9.97 18.64 20.52
C PRO A 261 9.32 18.61 19.14
N ARG A 262 7.98 18.62 19.09
CA ARG A 262 7.22 18.60 17.83
C ARG A 262 7.56 19.84 16.99
N PRO A 263 7.44 19.79 15.65
CA PRO A 263 7.45 21.00 14.84
C PRO A 263 6.33 21.95 15.30
N GLU A 264 6.52 23.26 15.12
CA GLU A 264 5.58 24.30 15.52
C GLU A 264 5.28 25.26 14.35
N GLY A 265 4.18 25.99 14.43
CA GLY A 265 3.81 27.03 13.44
C GLY A 265 3.64 26.47 12.03
N ALA A 266 4.09 27.22 11.02
CA ALA A 266 4.00 26.79 9.62
C ALA A 266 4.81 25.52 9.31
N VAL A 267 5.83 25.20 10.12
CA VAL A 267 6.58 23.93 9.98
C VAL A 267 5.67 22.74 10.28
N LEU A 268 4.86 22.83 11.34
CA LEU A 268 3.90 21.79 11.69
C LEU A 268 2.86 21.61 10.59
N VAL A 269 2.31 22.72 10.08
CA VAL A 269 1.33 22.70 8.99
C VAL A 269 1.89 22.02 7.75
N ALA A 270 3.09 22.41 7.30
CA ALA A 270 3.75 21.78 6.16
C ALA A 270 4.02 20.28 6.39
N ALA A 271 4.46 19.90 7.60
CA ALA A 271 4.67 18.50 7.95
C ALA A 271 3.38 17.68 7.95
N ARG A 272 2.27 18.26 8.43
CA ARG A 272 0.96 17.59 8.45
C ARG A 272 0.38 17.44 7.04
N ILE A 273 0.41 18.49 6.22
CA ILE A 273 -0.04 18.42 4.82
C ILE A 273 0.72 17.33 4.05
N MET A 274 2.06 17.29 4.16
CA MET A 274 2.86 16.24 3.52
C MET A 274 2.51 14.85 4.05
N HIS A 275 2.38 14.70 5.36
CA HIS A 275 2.04 13.42 5.98
C HIS A 275 0.67 12.92 5.53
N ILE A 276 -0.34 13.79 5.52
CA ILE A 276 -1.71 13.45 5.09
C ILE A 276 -1.72 13.12 3.59
N ALA A 277 -1.02 13.88 2.75
CA ALA A 277 -0.88 13.55 1.33
C ALA A 277 -0.25 12.17 1.12
N MET A 278 0.81 11.82 1.86
CA MET A 278 1.44 10.50 1.78
C MET A 278 0.52 9.39 2.30
N LEU A 279 -0.28 9.65 3.34
CA LEU A 279 -1.29 8.70 3.82
C LEU A 279 -2.38 8.48 2.78
N GLU A 280 -2.95 9.55 2.21
CA GLU A 280 -3.95 9.51 1.14
C GLU A 280 -3.42 8.72 -0.06
N ILE A 281 -2.22 9.05 -0.55
CA ILE A 281 -1.57 8.29 -1.63
C ILE A 281 -1.41 6.82 -1.25
N ARG A 282 -0.99 6.51 -0.03
CA ARG A 282 -0.83 5.12 0.44
C ARG A 282 -2.14 4.35 0.46
N THR A 283 -3.28 5.02 0.68
CA THR A 283 -4.59 4.34 0.76
C THR A 283 -4.99 3.64 -0.54
N VAL A 284 -4.41 3.99 -1.69
CA VAL A 284 -4.63 3.22 -2.93
C VAL A 284 -4.12 1.78 -2.84
N GLY A 285 -3.31 1.45 -1.83
CA GLY A 285 -3.03 0.07 -1.42
C GLY A 285 -4.28 -0.75 -1.09
N TYR A 286 -5.43 -0.10 -0.89
CA TYR A 286 -6.75 -0.73 -0.92
C TYR A 286 -7.43 -0.43 -2.26
N ALA A 287 -7.87 -1.47 -2.97
CA ALA A 287 -8.35 -1.36 -4.35
C ALA A 287 -9.50 -0.35 -4.51
N HIS A 288 -10.39 -0.23 -3.53
CA HIS A 288 -11.55 0.68 -3.54
C HIS A 288 -11.20 2.19 -3.53
N PHE A 289 -9.94 2.55 -3.27
CA PHE A 289 -9.49 3.94 -3.32
C PHE A 289 -8.71 4.31 -4.59
N ALA A 290 -8.40 3.33 -5.45
CA ALA A 290 -7.47 3.53 -6.57
C ALA A 290 -7.93 4.56 -7.62
N ASP A 291 -9.24 4.72 -7.84
CA ASP A 291 -9.81 5.74 -8.73
C ASP A 291 -10.31 7.01 -8.00
N ARG A 292 -10.36 6.98 -6.67
CA ARG A 292 -10.86 8.11 -5.84
C ARG A 292 -9.75 9.06 -5.44
N VAL A 293 -8.56 8.53 -5.14
CA VAL A 293 -7.42 9.36 -4.70
C VAL A 293 -6.71 9.94 -5.92
N PRO A 294 -6.56 11.27 -6.01
CA PRO A 294 -5.89 11.92 -7.14
C PRO A 294 -4.35 11.84 -7.01
N VAL A 295 -3.80 10.62 -6.95
CA VAL A 295 -2.39 10.33 -6.66
C VAL A 295 -1.43 11.17 -7.50
N ARG A 296 -1.64 11.21 -8.82
CA ARG A 296 -0.78 11.95 -9.74
C ARG A 296 -0.80 13.45 -9.46
N LEU A 297 -1.96 14.01 -9.11
CA LEU A 297 -2.07 15.43 -8.78
C LEU A 297 -1.40 15.73 -7.45
N LEU A 298 -1.59 14.88 -6.43
CA LEU A 298 -0.96 15.06 -5.11
C LEU A 298 0.57 14.98 -5.21
N ALA A 299 1.09 13.96 -5.92
CA ALA A 299 2.52 13.81 -6.17
C ALA A 299 3.07 15.01 -6.97
N GLY A 300 2.34 15.44 -8.00
CA GLY A 300 2.68 16.61 -8.82
C GLY A 300 2.75 17.90 -8.00
N ALA A 301 1.77 18.15 -7.12
CA ALA A 301 1.73 19.34 -6.27
C ALA A 301 2.94 19.47 -5.34
N LEU A 302 3.45 18.31 -4.89
CA LEU A 302 4.57 18.20 -3.94
C LEU A 302 5.93 18.03 -4.61
N THR A 303 6.02 18.08 -5.95
CA THR A 303 7.28 17.92 -6.67
C THR A 303 8.36 18.86 -6.14
N GLY A 304 9.53 18.33 -5.79
CA GLY A 304 10.66 19.10 -5.25
C GLY A 304 10.58 19.39 -3.74
N ALA A 305 9.55 18.88 -3.04
CA ALA A 305 9.35 19.15 -1.62
C ALA A 305 10.55 18.77 -0.74
N GLY A 306 11.27 17.70 -1.05
CA GLY A 306 12.47 17.31 -0.30
C GLY A 306 13.53 18.41 -0.30
N THR A 307 13.87 18.90 -1.48
CA THR A 307 14.79 20.02 -1.67
C THR A 307 14.29 21.30 -0.98
N ASP A 308 13.01 21.64 -1.17
CA ASP A 308 12.44 22.89 -0.63
C ASP A 308 12.30 22.88 0.90
N ILE A 309 11.96 21.73 1.51
CA ILE A 309 11.90 21.55 2.96
C ILE A 309 13.27 21.79 3.58
N LEU A 310 14.34 21.26 2.98
CA LEU A 310 15.71 21.46 3.47
C LEU A 310 16.13 22.93 3.36
N ALA A 311 15.82 23.58 2.23
CA ALA A 311 16.10 24.99 2.01
C ALA A 311 15.37 25.89 3.03
N ALA A 312 14.07 25.66 3.25
CA ALA A 312 13.28 26.39 4.25
C ALA A 312 13.77 26.12 5.68
N GLY A 313 14.09 24.86 6.00
CA GLY A 313 14.61 24.44 7.30
C GLY A 313 15.96 25.05 7.67
N ALA A 314 16.80 25.35 6.68
CA ALA A 314 18.09 26.01 6.87
C ALA A 314 17.98 27.45 7.40
N LEU A 315 16.85 28.13 7.14
CA LEU A 315 16.55 29.47 7.65
C LEU A 315 16.25 29.45 9.16
N ARG A 316 16.13 30.64 9.78
CA ARG A 316 15.88 30.79 11.23
C ARG A 316 14.76 31.80 11.52
N GLY A 317 14.11 31.64 12.67
CA GLY A 317 13.09 32.55 13.20
C GLY A 317 11.96 32.82 12.19
N GLY A 318 11.51 34.08 12.12
CA GLY A 318 10.43 34.48 11.20
C GLY A 318 10.70 34.23 9.72
N ARG A 319 11.98 34.14 9.29
CA ARG A 319 12.31 33.79 7.89
C ARG A 319 11.99 32.32 7.58
N ARG A 320 12.24 31.43 8.54
CA ARG A 320 11.87 30.01 8.43
C ARG A 320 10.35 29.86 8.36
N GLU A 321 9.65 30.50 9.29
CA GLU A 321 8.19 30.50 9.34
C GLU A 321 7.59 30.95 8.00
N ARG A 322 8.05 32.09 7.47
CA ARG A 322 7.61 32.59 6.16
C ARG A 322 7.95 31.62 5.02
N ALA A 323 9.13 31.01 5.02
CA ALA A 323 9.52 30.07 3.97
C ALA A 323 8.62 28.81 3.96
N PHE A 324 8.22 28.30 5.12
CA PHE A 324 7.27 27.17 5.18
C PHE A 324 5.84 27.58 4.78
N ARG A 325 5.41 28.82 5.05
CA ARG A 325 4.13 29.33 4.51
C ARG A 325 4.15 29.38 2.99
N ASN A 326 5.20 29.99 2.42
CA ASN A 326 5.39 30.07 0.98
C ASN A 326 5.47 28.68 0.34
N LEU A 327 6.05 27.69 1.03
CA LEU A 327 6.12 26.31 0.57
C LEU A 327 4.72 25.70 0.44
N VAL A 328 3.88 25.82 1.47
CA VAL A 328 2.49 25.33 1.44
C VAL A 328 1.69 26.05 0.36
N GLU A 329 1.81 27.37 0.23
CA GLU A 329 1.17 28.14 -0.85
C GLU A 329 1.63 27.70 -2.24
N THR A 330 2.90 27.33 -2.39
CA THR A 330 3.43 26.79 -3.64
C THR A 330 2.81 25.44 -3.97
N TRP A 331 2.67 24.54 -2.99
CA TRP A 331 1.98 23.26 -3.18
C TRP A 331 0.52 23.42 -3.59
N ILE A 332 -0.20 24.34 -2.97
CA ILE A 332 -1.59 24.67 -3.35
C ILE A 332 -1.64 25.17 -4.80
N LYS A 333 -0.75 26.09 -5.16
CA LYS A 333 -0.67 26.64 -6.51
C LYS A 333 -0.35 25.54 -7.54
N ASN A 334 0.59 24.65 -7.23
CA ASN A 334 0.96 23.53 -8.11
C ASN A 334 -0.16 22.50 -8.26
N GLY A 335 -0.95 22.26 -7.20
CA GLY A 335 -2.13 21.39 -7.27
C GLY A 335 -3.28 21.97 -8.10
N GLY A 336 -3.30 23.29 -8.28
CA GLY A 336 -4.27 23.99 -9.11
C GLY A 336 -5.72 23.85 -8.63
N PRO A 337 -6.71 24.20 -9.48
CA PRO A 337 -8.12 24.17 -9.11
C PRO A 337 -8.63 22.78 -8.69
N ALA A 338 -8.03 21.71 -9.23
CA ALA A 338 -8.44 20.35 -8.91
C ALA A 338 -8.16 19.99 -7.45
N LEU A 339 -6.99 20.34 -6.91
CA LEU A 339 -6.66 20.03 -5.51
C LEU A 339 -6.99 21.15 -4.52
N ALA A 340 -7.44 22.31 -4.98
CA ALA A 340 -7.76 23.44 -4.10
C ALA A 340 -8.79 23.08 -2.99
N PRO A 341 -9.88 22.34 -3.26
CA PRO A 341 -10.79 21.89 -2.20
C PRO A 341 -10.09 21.01 -1.16
N TRP A 342 -9.31 20.02 -1.62
CA TRP A 342 -8.56 19.11 -0.74
C TRP A 342 -7.62 19.88 0.19
N PHE A 343 -6.77 20.78 -0.34
CA PHE A 343 -5.88 21.60 0.50
C PHE A 343 -6.66 22.48 1.48
N THR A 344 -7.80 23.01 1.06
CA THR A 344 -8.63 23.88 1.89
C THR A 344 -9.18 23.11 3.09
N ASP A 345 -9.72 21.92 2.86
CA ASP A 345 -10.31 21.09 3.91
C ASP A 345 -9.24 20.59 4.89
N GLU A 346 -8.09 20.13 4.39
CA GLU A 346 -6.97 19.70 5.24
C GLU A 346 -6.41 20.84 6.09
N LEU A 347 -6.27 22.04 5.52
CA LEU A 347 -5.81 23.19 6.28
C LEU A 347 -6.78 23.59 7.40
N ARG A 348 -8.10 23.50 7.16
CA ARG A 348 -9.12 23.73 8.20
C ARG A 348 -9.00 22.67 9.31
N GLN A 349 -8.93 21.39 8.93
CA GLN A 349 -8.79 20.30 9.89
C GLN A 349 -7.51 20.43 10.74
N ILE A 350 -6.40 20.85 10.14
CA ILE A 350 -5.15 21.12 10.88
C ILE A 350 -5.34 22.31 11.84
N ALA A 351 -6.00 23.39 11.40
CA ALA A 351 -6.24 24.56 12.25
C ALA A 351 -7.14 24.27 13.46
N ASP A 352 -8.06 23.31 13.30
CA ASP A 352 -9.02 22.89 14.33
C ASP A 352 -8.43 21.84 15.29
N SER A 353 -7.55 20.97 14.80
CA SER A 353 -7.01 19.84 15.58
C SER A 353 -5.66 20.08 16.25
N GLU A 354 -4.87 21.04 15.76
CA GLU A 354 -3.52 21.30 16.29
C GLU A 354 -3.46 22.61 17.11
N PRO A 355 -2.66 22.65 18.19
CA PRO A 355 -2.44 23.87 18.96
C PRO A 355 -1.53 24.83 18.19
N LEU A 356 -2.10 25.60 17.25
CA LEU A 356 -1.37 26.56 16.43
C LEU A 356 -1.37 27.98 17.03
N PRO A 357 -0.28 28.75 16.86
CA PRO A 357 -0.27 30.19 17.17
C PRO A 357 -1.30 30.95 16.33
N ASP A 358 -1.89 32.02 16.88
CA ASP A 358 -2.93 32.82 16.20
C ASP A 358 -2.48 33.36 14.85
N ALA A 359 -1.22 33.77 14.73
CA ALA A 359 -0.64 34.23 13.46
C ALA A 359 -0.59 33.13 12.37
N THR A 360 -0.59 31.86 12.76
CA THR A 360 -0.65 30.71 11.83
C THR A 360 -2.11 30.38 11.50
N ARG A 361 -3.00 30.38 12.51
CA ARG A 361 -4.45 30.20 12.31
C ARG A 361 -5.04 31.28 11.41
N GLY A 362 -4.67 32.55 11.61
CA GLY A 362 -5.11 33.67 10.78
C GLY A 362 -4.60 33.58 9.33
N TRP A 363 -3.38 33.05 9.12
CA TRP A 363 -2.85 32.78 7.78
C TRP A 363 -3.65 31.67 7.08
N ILE A 364 -3.94 30.57 7.78
CA ILE A 364 -4.81 29.50 7.26
C ILE A 364 -6.21 30.03 6.93
N GLY A 365 -6.78 30.86 7.82
CA GLY A 365 -8.07 31.51 7.59
C GLY A 365 -8.06 32.37 6.32
N GLY A 366 -6.97 33.10 6.07
CA GLY A 366 -6.79 33.88 4.84
C GLY A 366 -6.78 33.04 3.56
N ILE A 367 -6.06 31.90 3.57
CA ILE A 367 -6.01 30.97 2.42
C ILE A 367 -7.39 30.34 2.19
N THR A 368 -7.98 29.79 3.24
CA THR A 368 -9.22 29.00 3.14
C THR A 368 -10.46 29.84 2.86
N ALA A 369 -10.45 31.14 3.20
CA ALA A 369 -11.50 32.08 2.80
C ALA A 369 -11.48 32.40 1.30
N GLN A 370 -10.31 32.39 0.66
CA GLN A 370 -10.17 32.61 -0.79
C GLN A 370 -10.61 31.38 -1.61
N GLY A 371 -10.53 30.18 -1.04
CA GLY A 371 -10.90 28.91 -1.68
C GLY A 371 -12.40 28.56 -1.66
N ALA A 372 -13.24 29.32 -0.96
CA ALA A 372 -14.65 28.99 -0.70
C ALA A 372 -15.60 29.09 -1.93
N ALA A 373 -15.08 29.41 -3.12
CA ALA A 373 -15.87 29.60 -4.35
C ALA A 373 -15.65 28.52 -5.41
N LEU A 374 -14.88 27.45 -5.12
CA LEU A 374 -14.60 26.40 -6.10
C LEU A 374 -15.54 25.20 -5.89
N PRO A 375 -16.18 24.68 -6.97
CA PRO A 375 -16.98 23.49 -6.87
C PRO A 375 -16.13 22.35 -6.32
N HIS A 376 -16.70 21.55 -5.42
CA HIS A 376 -16.10 20.28 -5.03
C HIS A 376 -15.79 19.49 -6.28
N LEU A 377 -14.63 18.80 -6.28
CA LEU A 377 -14.39 17.73 -7.23
C LEU A 377 -15.56 16.76 -7.09
N GLY A 378 -16.53 16.87 -8.00
CA GLY A 378 -17.42 15.76 -8.25
C GLY A 378 -16.50 14.59 -8.56
N THR A 379 -16.63 13.51 -7.78
CA THR A 379 -16.26 12.19 -8.27
C THR A 379 -16.89 12.14 -9.66
N GLY A 380 -16.07 12.18 -10.70
CA GLY A 380 -16.54 12.12 -12.08
C GLY A 380 -17.12 10.73 -12.28
N GLN A 381 -18.30 10.49 -11.72
CA GLN A 381 -19.16 9.37 -12.02
C GLN A 381 -19.64 9.66 -13.43
N ASP A 382 -18.82 9.30 -14.41
CA ASP A 382 -19.33 8.93 -15.71
C ASP A 382 -20.30 7.77 -15.42
N LEU A 383 -21.59 8.10 -15.32
CA LEU A 383 -22.62 7.15 -14.87
C LEU A 383 -22.69 5.95 -15.81
N ASP A 384 -22.31 6.15 -17.07
CA ASP A 384 -22.25 5.09 -18.05
C ASP A 384 -20.96 4.26 -17.92
N PRO A 385 -21.07 2.92 -17.90
CA PRO A 385 -19.90 2.04 -17.97
C PRO A 385 -19.16 2.26 -19.29
N PRO A 386 -17.82 2.22 -19.31
CA PRO A 386 -17.06 2.31 -20.55
C PRO A 386 -17.40 1.13 -21.47
N LEU A 387 -17.46 1.34 -22.79
CA LEU A 387 -17.75 0.26 -23.75
C LEU A 387 -16.60 -0.75 -23.83
N GLU A 388 -15.37 -0.27 -23.67
CA GLU A 388 -14.15 -1.08 -23.67
C GLU A 388 -13.29 -0.75 -22.44
N ALA A 389 -12.71 -1.77 -21.84
CA ALA A 389 -11.81 -1.63 -20.70
C ALA A 389 -10.76 -2.73 -20.66
N GLU A 390 -9.62 -2.43 -20.04
CA GLU A 390 -8.62 -3.41 -19.62
C GLU A 390 -8.78 -3.70 -18.13
N LEU A 391 -8.82 -4.98 -17.77
CA LEU A 391 -8.80 -5.39 -16.36
C LEU A 391 -7.43 -5.10 -15.76
N ARG A 392 -7.40 -4.33 -14.67
CA ARG A 392 -6.18 -4.04 -13.91
C ARG A 392 -6.11 -4.84 -12.63
N LEU A 393 -7.23 -5.03 -11.94
CA LEU A 393 -7.29 -5.81 -10.72
C LEU A 393 -8.68 -6.45 -10.59
N ALA A 394 -8.69 -7.69 -10.10
CA ALA A 394 -9.90 -8.37 -9.66
C ALA A 394 -9.65 -8.95 -8.26
N GLU A 395 -10.48 -8.55 -7.30
CA GLU A 395 -10.47 -9.01 -5.93
C GLU A 395 -11.82 -9.66 -5.60
N TYR A 396 -11.78 -10.82 -4.96
CA TYR A 396 -12.91 -11.50 -4.38
C TYR A 396 -12.65 -11.72 -2.90
N THR A 397 -13.61 -11.37 -2.05
CA THR A 397 -13.63 -11.70 -0.62
C THR A 397 -14.89 -12.49 -0.30
N ALA A 398 -14.72 -13.67 0.26
CA ALA A 398 -15.82 -14.52 0.70
C ALA A 398 -16.40 -14.02 2.04
N ALA A 399 -17.70 -14.27 2.25
CA ALA A 399 -18.38 -13.95 3.50
C ALA A 399 -17.67 -14.59 4.72
N HIS A 400 -17.58 -13.84 5.81
CA HIS A 400 -16.81 -14.24 6.99
C HIS A 400 -17.21 -13.55 8.28
N THR A 401 -16.76 -14.08 9.43
CA THR A 401 -17.04 -13.54 10.76
C THR A 401 -15.79 -13.22 11.58
N ARG A 402 -14.61 -13.11 10.92
CA ARG A 402 -13.35 -12.71 11.57
C ARG A 402 -13.53 -11.50 12.50
N TYR A 403 -12.92 -11.56 13.69
CA TYR A 403 -13.07 -10.54 14.73
C TYR A 403 -14.52 -10.30 15.16
N THR A 404 -15.35 -11.36 15.16
CA THR A 404 -16.75 -11.35 15.61
C THR A 404 -17.71 -10.44 14.85
N THR A 405 -17.25 -9.82 13.75
CA THR A 405 -18.07 -8.94 12.92
C THR A 405 -18.42 -9.67 11.62
N PRO A 406 -19.70 -9.96 11.37
CA PRO A 406 -20.13 -10.52 10.08
C PRO A 406 -19.80 -9.57 8.93
N ARG A 407 -19.21 -10.12 7.87
CA ARG A 407 -18.98 -9.45 6.59
C ARG A 407 -19.58 -10.30 5.48
N GLY A 408 -20.35 -9.65 4.59
CA GLY A 408 -20.85 -10.26 3.36
C GLY A 408 -19.72 -10.58 2.40
N SER A 409 -20.02 -11.35 1.35
CA SER A 409 -19.09 -11.55 0.25
C SER A 409 -19.04 -10.29 -0.62
N SER A 410 -17.87 -9.89 -1.06
CA SER A 410 -17.69 -8.74 -1.92
C SER A 410 -16.68 -9.00 -3.03
N ALA A 411 -16.72 -8.19 -4.07
CA ALA A 411 -15.72 -8.16 -5.11
C ALA A 411 -15.38 -6.72 -5.47
N VAL A 412 -14.11 -6.48 -5.79
CA VAL A 412 -13.62 -5.19 -6.28
C VAL A 412 -12.95 -5.43 -7.62
N VAL A 413 -13.37 -4.67 -8.63
CA VAL A 413 -12.80 -4.73 -9.98
C VAL A 413 -12.27 -3.35 -10.35
N LEU A 414 -10.99 -3.28 -10.69
CA LEU A 414 -10.35 -2.07 -11.20
C LEU A 414 -10.17 -2.19 -12.71
N LEU A 415 -10.78 -1.26 -13.44
CA LEU A 415 -10.69 -1.16 -14.89
C LEU A 415 -9.90 0.07 -15.31
N ALA A 416 -9.06 -0.09 -16.33
CA ALA A 416 -8.53 1.02 -17.10
C ALA A 416 -9.42 1.19 -18.35
N HIS A 417 -9.82 2.42 -18.67
CA HIS A 417 -10.63 2.70 -19.84
C HIS A 417 -10.18 3.97 -20.56
N PRO A 418 -10.42 4.09 -21.88
CA PRO A 418 -10.11 5.31 -22.61
C PRO A 418 -11.00 6.46 -22.12
N PRO A 419 -10.53 7.71 -22.23
CA PRO A 419 -11.35 8.86 -21.90
C PRO A 419 -12.52 9.00 -22.87
N THR A 420 -13.67 9.43 -22.37
CA THR A 420 -14.88 9.70 -23.16
C THR A 420 -14.70 10.97 -24.01
N GLY A 421 -15.02 10.90 -25.32
CA GLY A 421 -14.97 12.03 -26.27
C GLY A 421 -14.15 11.80 -27.55
N GLN A 422 -14.32 12.69 -28.55
CA GLN A 422 -13.75 12.56 -29.91
C GLN A 422 -12.21 12.68 -30.02
N ASP A 423 -11.50 13.05 -28.95
CA ASP A 423 -10.03 13.19 -28.89
C ASP A 423 -9.35 12.00 -28.16
N SER A 424 -9.88 10.79 -28.32
CA SER A 424 -9.60 9.64 -27.43
C SER A 424 -8.23 8.97 -27.59
N LEU A 425 -7.52 9.16 -28.72
CA LEU A 425 -6.35 8.32 -29.05
C LEU A 425 -5.03 8.77 -28.40
N SER A 426 -4.92 10.01 -27.89
CA SER A 426 -3.67 10.55 -27.32
C SER A 426 -3.74 10.87 -25.83
N ARG A 427 -4.91 10.69 -25.20
CA ARG A 427 -5.13 11.04 -23.79
C ARG A 427 -4.91 9.81 -22.89
N CYS A 428 -4.32 10.03 -21.72
CA CYS A 428 -4.10 8.98 -20.73
C CYS A 428 -5.42 8.30 -20.35
N TRP A 429 -5.38 6.99 -20.23
CA TRP A 429 -6.52 6.20 -19.77
C TRP A 429 -6.85 6.54 -18.32
N ARG A 430 -8.12 6.35 -17.95
CA ARG A 430 -8.64 6.58 -16.60
C ARG A 430 -8.90 5.27 -15.89
N LEU A 431 -8.78 5.31 -14.56
CA LEU A 431 -9.17 4.20 -13.70
C LEU A 431 -10.63 4.34 -13.30
N ARG A 432 -11.28 3.19 -13.13
CA ARG A 432 -12.61 3.08 -12.53
C ARG A 432 -12.69 1.84 -11.67
N VAL A 433 -13.17 2.00 -10.45
CA VAL A 433 -13.44 0.90 -9.53
C VAL A 433 -14.92 0.54 -9.57
N PHE A 434 -15.17 -0.76 -9.55
CA PHE A 434 -16.48 -1.35 -9.37
C PHE A 434 -16.47 -2.19 -8.09
N ASP A 435 -17.27 -1.77 -7.12
CA ASP A 435 -17.52 -2.51 -5.90
C ASP A 435 -18.84 -3.30 -6.08
N VAL A 436 -18.79 -4.60 -5.84
CA VAL A 436 -19.96 -5.48 -5.87
C VAL A 436 -20.09 -6.15 -4.51
N ASP A 437 -21.16 -5.82 -3.79
CA ASP A 437 -21.52 -6.46 -2.53
C ASP A 437 -22.42 -7.69 -2.76
N ASP A 438 -22.50 -8.53 -1.73
CA ASP A 438 -23.28 -9.78 -1.70
C ASP A 438 -23.06 -10.66 -2.94
N VAL A 439 -21.79 -10.87 -3.29
CA VAL A 439 -21.38 -11.62 -4.50
C VAL A 439 -21.97 -13.03 -4.51
N SER A 440 -22.86 -13.30 -5.47
CA SER A 440 -23.47 -14.60 -5.74
C SER A 440 -22.66 -15.45 -6.71
N ARG A 441 -21.84 -14.81 -7.57
CA ARG A 441 -20.88 -15.49 -8.45
C ARG A 441 -19.67 -14.60 -8.70
N PHE A 442 -18.48 -15.21 -8.64
CA PHE A 442 -17.24 -14.63 -9.12
C PHE A 442 -16.43 -15.66 -9.90
N ARG A 443 -16.16 -15.40 -11.18
CA ARG A 443 -15.31 -16.23 -12.04
C ARG A 443 -14.22 -15.40 -12.66
N LEU A 444 -12.99 -15.91 -12.63
CA LEU A 444 -11.82 -15.22 -13.18
C LEU A 444 -10.95 -16.19 -13.98
N ARG A 445 -10.51 -15.73 -15.16
CA ARG A 445 -9.53 -16.38 -16.03
C ARG A 445 -8.44 -15.41 -16.45
N SER A 446 -7.23 -15.91 -16.74
CA SER A 446 -6.11 -15.09 -17.22
C SER A 446 -6.47 -14.22 -18.42
N ASP A 447 -7.30 -14.77 -19.32
CA ASP A 447 -7.80 -14.08 -20.52
C ASP A 447 -8.41 -12.72 -20.22
N ALA A 448 -8.99 -12.51 -19.04
CA ALA A 448 -9.61 -11.23 -18.66
C ALA A 448 -8.59 -10.09 -18.54
N PHE A 449 -7.31 -10.41 -18.33
CA PHE A 449 -6.25 -9.43 -18.24
C PHE A 449 -5.58 -9.16 -19.59
N HIS A 450 -5.94 -9.85 -20.67
CA HIS A 450 -5.23 -9.79 -21.94
C HIS A 450 -5.86 -8.79 -22.92
N GLY A 451 -5.47 -7.52 -22.74
CA GLY A 451 -5.87 -6.41 -23.61
C GLY A 451 -7.25 -5.85 -23.27
N SER A 452 -7.78 -5.03 -24.18
CA SER A 452 -9.09 -4.42 -24.03
C SER A 452 -10.20 -5.42 -24.35
N HIS A 453 -11.26 -5.39 -23.55
CA HIS A 453 -12.45 -6.21 -23.73
C HIS A 453 -13.71 -5.37 -23.69
N GLU A 454 -14.75 -5.85 -24.37
CA GLU A 454 -16.10 -5.33 -24.22
C GLU A 454 -16.58 -5.54 -22.77
N LEU A 455 -17.08 -4.46 -22.17
CA LEU A 455 -17.66 -4.47 -20.82
C LEU A 455 -19.17 -4.52 -20.92
N ARG A 456 -19.79 -5.47 -20.21
CA ARG A 456 -21.24 -5.58 -20.09
C ARG A 456 -21.67 -5.51 -18.63
N THR A 457 -22.70 -4.72 -18.37
CA THR A 457 -23.32 -4.57 -17.04
C THR A 457 -24.83 -4.75 -17.17
N ASP A 458 -25.46 -5.49 -16.27
CA ASP A 458 -26.93 -5.53 -16.18
C ASP A 458 -27.42 -4.18 -15.62
N ARG A 459 -28.10 -3.38 -16.45
CA ARG A 459 -28.35 -1.93 -16.26
C ARG A 459 -29.60 -1.61 -15.43
N GLU A 460 -30.18 -2.57 -14.72
CA GLU A 460 -31.50 -2.35 -14.09
C GLU A 460 -31.46 -1.59 -12.74
N SER A 461 -30.28 -1.26 -12.18
CA SER A 461 -30.20 -0.50 -10.93
C SER A 461 -28.96 0.39 -10.82
N VAL A 462 -29.05 1.45 -10.01
CA VAL A 462 -27.96 2.40 -9.70
C VAL A 462 -26.77 1.71 -9.00
N ALA A 463 -27.00 0.54 -8.39
CA ALA A 463 -25.94 -0.39 -8.00
C ALA A 463 -25.74 -1.38 -9.16
N GLN A 464 -24.56 -1.39 -9.77
CA GLN A 464 -24.22 -2.36 -10.80
C GLN A 464 -24.12 -3.74 -10.17
N GLU A 465 -25.21 -4.51 -10.25
CA GLU A 465 -25.30 -5.84 -9.65
C GLU A 465 -24.51 -6.89 -10.44
N SER A 466 -24.05 -6.59 -11.66
CA SER A 466 -23.20 -7.52 -12.41
C SER A 466 -22.25 -6.84 -13.37
N LEU A 467 -21.09 -7.47 -13.55
CA LEU A 467 -20.03 -7.06 -14.44
C LEU A 467 -19.48 -8.29 -15.16
N ILE A 468 -19.54 -8.26 -16.50
CA ILE A 468 -18.98 -9.29 -17.37
C ILE A 468 -17.97 -8.64 -18.30
N LEU A 469 -16.76 -9.22 -18.37
CA LEU A 469 -15.69 -8.76 -19.24
C LEU A 469 -15.25 -9.87 -20.20
N GLY A 470 -15.20 -9.53 -21.48
CA GLY A 470 -14.80 -10.44 -22.55
C GLY A 470 -15.80 -11.58 -22.75
N ARG A 471 -15.34 -12.73 -23.28
CA ARG A 471 -16.15 -13.95 -23.43
C ARG A 471 -16.26 -14.69 -22.08
N ASP A 472 -16.84 -14.03 -21.08
CA ASP A 472 -16.98 -14.51 -19.70
C ASP A 472 -15.63 -14.85 -19.03
N SER A 473 -14.57 -14.11 -19.39
CA SER A 473 -13.25 -14.27 -18.78
C SER A 473 -13.23 -13.69 -17.37
N LEU A 474 -14.07 -12.69 -17.11
CA LEU A 474 -14.51 -12.23 -15.79
C LEU A 474 -16.05 -12.21 -15.76
N ASP A 475 -16.66 -12.84 -14.76
CA ASP A 475 -18.12 -12.81 -14.49
C ASP A 475 -18.33 -12.59 -12.99
N VAL A 476 -18.73 -11.37 -12.63
CA VAL A 476 -19.02 -10.95 -11.26
C VAL A 476 -20.50 -10.62 -11.15
N ARG A 477 -21.20 -11.23 -10.19
CA ARG A 477 -22.63 -10.99 -9.95
C ARG A 477 -22.88 -10.84 -8.45
N GLY A 478 -23.51 -9.75 -8.05
CA GLY A 478 -24.13 -9.57 -6.74
C GLY A 478 -25.44 -10.35 -6.66
N SER A 479 -25.97 -10.52 -5.45
CA SER A 479 -27.31 -11.06 -5.27
C SER A 479 -28.33 -9.95 -5.51
N ARG A 480 -29.32 -10.19 -6.39
CA ARG A 480 -30.48 -9.31 -6.53
C ARG A 480 -31.10 -9.12 -5.15
N SER A 481 -31.13 -7.87 -4.68
CA SER A 481 -31.87 -7.56 -3.45
C SER A 481 -33.34 -7.93 -3.69
N ARG A 482 -33.84 -8.96 -3.00
CA ARG A 482 -35.29 -9.26 -3.00
C ARG A 482 -35.97 -8.07 -2.33
N ARG A 483 -36.50 -7.15 -3.14
CA ARG A 483 -37.35 -6.05 -2.67
C ARG A 483 -38.69 -6.56 -2.18
#